data_AF-A0A291IGY3-F1
#
_entry.id   AF-A0A291IGY3-F1
#
_cell.length_a   1.000
_cell.length_b   1.000
_cell.length_c   1.000
_cell.angle_alpha   90.00
_cell.angle_beta   90.00
_cell.angle_gamma   90.00
#
_symmetry.space_group_name_H-M   'P 1'
#
loop_
_entity.id
_entity.type
_entity.pdbx_description
1 polymer ?
#
loop_
_entity_poly.entity_id
_entity_poly.type
_entity_poly.pdbx_seq_one_letter_code
_entity_poly.pdbx_strand_id
1 'polypeptide(L)' 'METMHQVNEINNLRIVFIETLSRQFIAITGCGIYAYLNPVTINELFNQYMASNVPINAYARQCVRNVVA' A
#
# COMPACT_ATOMS: atom_id res chain seq x y z
N MET A 1 -22.75 3.86 -16.09
CA MET A 1 -22.98 3.54 -14.66
C MET A 1 -21.87 2.63 -14.10
N GLU A 2 -21.18 1.84 -14.93
CA GLU A 2 -20.09 0.93 -14.52
C GLU A 2 -18.83 1.64 -14.00
N THR A 3 -18.52 2.83 -14.51
CA THR A 3 -17.30 3.58 -14.16
C THR A 3 -17.26 4.01 -12.70
N MET A 4 -18.41 4.35 -12.09
CA MET A 4 -18.47 4.75 -10.68
C MET A 4 -18.22 3.59 -9.73
N HIS A 5 -18.68 2.39 -10.08
CA HIS A 5 -18.48 1.18 -9.28
C HIS A 5 -16.99 0.79 -9.25
N GLN A 6 -16.36 0.77 -10.43
CA GLN A 6 -14.93 0.48 -10.56
C GLN A 6 -14.05 1.49 -9.81
N VAL A 7 -14.39 2.78 -9.88
CA VAL A 7 -13.68 3.82 -9.12
C VAL A 7 -13.80 3.58 -7.61
N ASN A 8 -14.98 3.19 -7.12
CA ASN A 8 -15.17 2.85 -5.71
C ASN A 8 -14.39 1.61 -5.28
N GLU A 9 -14.33 0.57 -6.11
CA GLU A 9 -13.55 -0.63 -5.85
C GLU A 9 -12.04 -0.34 -5.75
N ILE A 10 -11.51 0.45 -6.69
CA ILE A 10 -10.11 0.88 -6.67
C ILE A 10 -9.81 1.72 -5.44
N ASN A 11 -10.71 2.64 -5.06
CA ASN A 11 -10.55 3.47 -3.87
C ASN A 11 -10.56 2.63 -2.58
N ASN A 12 -11.47 1.65 -2.48
CA ASN A 12 -11.52 0.72 -1.36
C ASN A 12 -10.24 -0.11 -1.27
N LEU A 13 -9.77 -0.63 -2.41
CA LEU A 13 -8.52 -1.38 -2.48
C LEU A 13 -7.31 -0.53 -2.08
N ARG A 14 -7.29 0.75 -2.46
CA ARG A 14 -6.25 1.71 -2.04
C ARG A 14 -6.26 1.93 -0.52
N ILE A 15 -7.42 2.07 0.11
CA ILE A 15 -7.52 2.18 1.57
C ILE A 15 -6.96 0.93 2.24
N VAL A 16 -7.38 -0.26 1.80
CA VAL A 16 -6.90 -1.53 2.34
C VAL A 16 -5.39 -1.69 2.14
N PHE A 17 -4.85 -1.26 1.00
CA PHE A 17 -3.42 -1.23 0.73
C PHE A 17 -2.66 -0.37 1.72
N ILE A 18 -3.08 0.88 1.90
CA ILE A 18 -2.44 1.85 2.80
C ILE A 18 -2.49 1.34 4.25
N GLU A 19 -3.64 0.83 4.70
CA GLU A 19 -3.78 0.25 6.04
C GLU A 19 -2.86 -0.96 6.24
N THR A 20 -2.82 -1.88 5.28
CA THR A 20 -1.98 -3.08 5.35
C THR A 20 -0.52 -2.69 5.44
N LEU A 21 -0.08 -1.76 4.58
CA LEU A 21 1.30 -1.26 4.59
C LEU A 21 1.62 -0.57 5.92
N SER A 22 0.71 0.25 6.46
CA SER A 22 0.89 0.94 7.74
C SER A 22 1.04 -0.03 8.91
N ARG A 23 0.22 -1.08 8.96
CA ARG A 23 0.36 -2.12 9.98
C ARG A 23 1.71 -2.84 9.90
N GLN A 24 2.21 -3.10 8.70
CA GLN A 24 3.53 -3.73 8.51
C GLN A 24 4.67 -2.80 8.94
N PHE A 25 4.61 -1.52 8.60
CA PHE A 25 5.59 -0.53 9.08
C PHE A 25 5.58 -0.45 10.61
N ILE A 26 4.41 -0.29 11.23
CA ILE A 26 4.29 -0.20 12.70
C ILE A 26 4.84 -1.47 13.37
N ALA A 27 4.53 -2.65 12.82
CA ALA A 27 5.00 -3.92 13.39
C ALA A 27 6.53 -4.07 13.36
N ILE A 28 7.21 -3.47 12.37
CA ILE A 28 8.67 -3.61 12.19
C ILE A 28 9.43 -2.43 12.81
N THR A 29 8.90 -1.22 12.74
CA THR A 29 9.61 0.01 13.11
C THR A 29 9.02 0.73 14.32
N GLY A 30 7.82 0.36 14.76
CA GLY A 30 7.05 1.08 15.77
C GLY A 30 6.40 2.37 15.28
N CYS A 31 6.59 2.73 14.01
CA CYS A 31 6.12 3.99 13.43
C CYS A 31 5.22 3.74 12.20
N GLY A 32 4.24 4.62 11.97
CA GLY A 32 3.36 4.56 10.80
C GLY A 32 4.08 4.83 9.48
N ILE A 33 3.48 4.45 8.34
CA ILE A 33 4.09 4.61 7.01
C ILE A 33 4.59 6.03 6.72
N TYR A 34 3.86 7.05 7.15
CA TYR A 34 4.15 8.45 6.80
C TYR A 34 5.38 9.02 7.50
N ALA A 35 5.94 8.29 8.47
CA ALA A 35 7.26 8.63 9.02
C ALA A 35 8.40 8.31 8.03
N TYR A 36 8.17 7.42 7.06
CA TYR A 36 9.18 6.94 6.12
C TYR A 36 8.87 7.32 4.67
N LEU A 37 7.60 7.31 4.29
CA LEU A 37 7.15 7.47 2.92
C LEU A 37 6.21 8.67 2.79
N ASN A 38 6.48 9.51 1.79
CA ASN A 38 5.57 10.59 1.45
C ASN A 38 4.35 10.03 0.65
N PRO A 39 3.25 10.78 0.56
CA PRO A 39 2.04 10.34 -0.15
C PRO A 39 2.25 10.01 -1.64
N VAL A 40 3.19 10.68 -2.32
CA VAL A 40 3.50 10.42 -3.74
C VAL A 40 4.10 9.02 -3.90
N THR A 41 5.09 8.68 -3.07
CA THR A 41 5.72 7.36 -3.07
C THR A 41 4.73 6.26 -2.71
N ILE A 42 3.80 6.50 -1.77
CA ILE A 42 2.74 5.52 -1.43
C ILE A 42 1.83 5.27 -2.64
N ASN A 43 1.49 6.32 -3.40
CA ASN A 43 0.67 6.16 -4.60
C ASN A 43 1.41 5.41 -5.72
N GLU A 44 2.71 5.63 -5.88
CA GLU A 44 3.55 4.87 -6.82
C GLU A 44 3.59 3.38 -6.45
N LEU A 45 3.80 3.06 -5.17
CA LEU A 45 3.77 1.68 -4.67
C LEU A 45 2.40 1.02 -4.89
N PHE A 46 1.31 1.77 -4.75
CA PHE A 46 -0.03 1.26 -5.04
C PHE A 46 -0.22 0.95 -6.54
N ASN A 47 0.25 1.84 -7.43
CA ASN A 47 0.18 1.60 -8.87
C ASN A 47 1.00 0.37 -9.29
N GLN A 48 2.18 0.19 -8.69
CA GLN A 48 3.01 -1.00 -8.90
C GLN A 48 2.33 -2.27 -8.37
N TYR A 49 1.70 -2.21 -7.20
CA TYR A 49 0.89 -3.31 -6.65
C TYR A 49 -0.23 -3.70 -7.62
N MET A 50 -0.96 -2.71 -8.17
CA MET A 50 -2.04 -2.95 -9.13
C MET A 50 -1.58 -3.61 -10.43
N ALA A 51 -0.34 -3.37 -10.85
CA ALA A 51 0.27 -4.04 -12.00
C ALA A 51 0.88 -5.41 -11.65
N SER A 52 0.91 -5.77 -10.36
CA SER A 52 1.45 -7.04 -9.87
C SER A 52 0.35 -8.08 -9.68
N ASN A 53 0.72 -9.37 -9.78
CA ASN A 53 -0.14 -10.49 -9.38
C ASN A 53 0.14 -10.95 -7.93
N VAL A 54 0.70 -10.07 -7.10
CA VAL A 54 1.15 -10.40 -5.75
C VAL A 54 0.03 -10.10 -4.74
N PRO A 55 -0.27 -10.98 -3.78
CA PRO A 55 -1.22 -10.66 -2.71
C PRO A 55 -0.76 -9.45 -1.88
N ILE A 56 -1.70 -8.59 -1.49
CA ILE A 56 -1.44 -7.33 -0.77
C ILE A 56 -0.50 -7.46 0.43
N ASN A 57 -0.67 -8.52 1.25
CA ASN A 57 0.17 -8.78 2.43
C ASN A 57 1.60 -9.17 2.08
N ALA A 58 1.81 -9.85 0.94
CA ALA A 58 3.14 -10.20 0.46
C ALA A 58 3.85 -8.96 -0.10
N TYR A 59 3.13 -8.16 -0.90
CA TYR A 59 3.64 -6.91 -1.46
C TYR A 59 4.00 -5.89 -0.37
N ALA A 60 3.13 -5.69 0.62
CA ALA A 60 3.39 -4.77 1.72
C ALA A 60 4.65 -5.16 2.53
N ARG A 61 4.87 -6.45 2.76
CA ARG A 61 6.10 -6.95 3.43
C ARG A 61 7.36 -6.67 2.60
N GLN A 62 7.30 -6.79 1.27
CA GLN A 62 8.41 -6.44 0.40
C GLN A 62 8.72 -4.94 0.48
N CYS A 63 7.70 -4.09 0.47
CA CYS A 63 7.86 -2.64 0.59
C CYS A 63 8.58 -2.25 1.89
N VAL A 64 8.16 -2.79 3.04
CA VAL A 64 8.81 -2.49 4.33
C VAL A 64 10.28 -2.90 4.31
N ARG A 65 10.59 -4.10 3.79
CA ARG A 65 11.99 -4.57 3.69
C ARG A 65 12.85 -3.65 2.85
N ASN A 66 12.34 -3.15 1.73
CA ASN A 66 13.12 -2.26 0.84
C ASN A 66 13.38 -0.88 1.44
N VAL A 67 12.61 -0.46 2.45
CA VAL A 67 12.72 0.88 3.07
C VAL A 67 13.52 0.84 4.37
N VAL A 68 13.47 -0.27 5.10
CA VAL A 68 14.09 -0.41 6.44
C VAL A 68 15.42 -1.19 6.40
N ALA A 69 15.71 -1.93 5.31
CA ALA A 69 16.96 -2.67 5.14
C ALA A 69 18.15 -1.75 4.78
#